data_AF-A0A3A4PEG5-F1
#
_entry.id   AF-A0A3A4PEG5-F1
#
_cell.length_a   1.000
_cell.length_b   1.000
_cell.length_c   1.000
_cell.angle_alpha   90.00
_cell.angle_beta   90.00
_cell.angle_gamma   90.00
#
_symmetry.space_group_name_H-M   'P 1'
#
loop_
_entity.id
_entity.type
_entity.pdbx_description
1 polymer ?
#
loop_
_entity_poly.entity_id
_entity_poly.type
_entity_poly.pdbx_seq_one_letter_code
_entity_poly.pdbx_strand_id
1 'polypeptide(L)'
;MAESIADFVDRVGGPRQFVAEPWLNRAGDCIEWHFVPDAYHADRVDGVLTLFRSDECDAEVVGFQIKGVSALYRVLGDFGVVVGDGAVAVGVLILGAYWTGDDLDRPRRREAYQCLKQRLGKDADRKVFATS
;
A
#
# COMPACT_ATOMS: atom_id res chain seq x y z
N MET A 1 -3.01 35.23 -23.23
CA MET A 1 -1.91 34.35 -23.72
C MET A 1 -2.22 32.95 -23.22
N ALA A 2 -2.19 31.96 -24.10
CA ALA A 2 -2.37 30.56 -23.69
C ALA A 2 -1.06 30.07 -23.07
N GLU A 3 -1.14 29.45 -21.89
CA GLU A 3 -0.01 28.77 -21.24
C GLU A 3 0.45 27.61 -22.14
N SER A 4 1.75 27.49 -22.40
CA SER A 4 2.28 26.36 -23.16
C SER A 4 2.39 25.13 -22.25
N ILE A 5 2.37 23.94 -22.85
CA ILE A 5 2.57 22.68 -22.12
C ILE A 5 3.94 22.67 -21.42
N ALA A 6 4.95 23.31 -22.00
CA ALA A 6 6.27 23.43 -21.39
C ALA A 6 6.23 24.29 -20.12
N ASP A 7 5.55 25.44 -20.16
CA ASP A 7 5.39 26.32 -18.99
C ASP A 7 4.62 25.61 -17.86
N PHE A 8 3.63 24.79 -18.22
CA PHE A 8 2.91 23.96 -17.26
C PHE A 8 3.84 22.93 -16.61
N VAL A 9 4.58 22.16 -17.40
CA VAL A 9 5.49 21.10 -16.89
C VAL A 9 6.61 21.69 -16.01
N ASP A 10 7.18 22.83 -16.39
CA ASP A 10 8.19 23.51 -15.57
C ASP A 10 7.59 24.03 -14.25
N ARG A 11 6.32 24.47 -14.27
CA ARG A 11 5.61 24.94 -13.07
C ARG A 11 5.24 23.82 -12.10
N VAL A 12 4.81 22.65 -12.59
CA VAL A 12 4.53 21.48 -11.71
C VAL A 12 5.79 20.71 -11.31
N GLY A 13 6.92 21.00 -11.94
CA GLY A 13 8.15 20.23 -11.81
C GLY A 13 8.07 18.99 -12.69
N GLY A 14 9.13 18.75 -13.48
CA GLY A 14 9.23 17.57 -14.35
C GLY A 14 9.01 16.24 -13.62
N PRO A 15 8.98 15.11 -14.36
CA PRO A 15 8.63 13.81 -13.79
C PRO A 15 9.53 13.52 -12.58
N ARG A 16 8.89 13.38 -11.41
CA ARG A 16 9.61 13.00 -10.18
C ARG A 16 10.19 11.61 -10.39
N GLN A 17 11.43 11.42 -9.94
CA GLN A 17 12.01 10.09 -9.90
C GLN A 17 11.14 9.19 -9.01
N PHE A 18 10.78 8.02 -9.52
CA PHE A 18 10.01 7.04 -8.76
C PHE A 18 10.81 6.60 -7.53
N VAL A 19 10.15 6.63 -6.38
CA VAL A 19 10.68 6.10 -5.11
C VAL A 19 9.69 5.06 -4.62
N ALA A 20 10.14 3.81 -4.53
CA ALA A 20 9.33 2.73 -3.97
C ALA A 20 9.22 2.91 -2.46
N GLU A 21 8.20 3.62 -2.00
CA GLU A 21 7.91 3.82 -0.59
C GLU A 21 6.41 3.71 -0.30
N PRO A 22 6.03 3.20 0.89
CA PRO A 22 4.63 3.17 1.28
C PRO A 22 4.13 4.59 1.55
N TRP A 23 2.99 4.92 0.97
CA TRP A 23 2.33 6.21 1.09
C TRP A 23 1.00 6.08 1.80
N LEU A 24 0.78 6.90 2.82
CA LEU A 24 -0.49 7.00 3.54
C LEU A 24 -1.40 8.03 2.84
N ASN A 25 -2.47 7.56 2.22
CA ASN A 25 -3.55 8.40 1.71
C ASN A 25 -4.61 8.58 2.79
N ARG A 26 -4.52 9.68 3.53
CA ARG A 26 -5.47 9.99 4.62
C ARG A 26 -6.91 10.19 4.13
N ALA A 27 -7.09 10.77 2.94
CA ALA A 27 -8.43 11.01 2.40
C ALA A 27 -9.14 9.71 2.01
N GLY A 28 -8.38 8.72 1.54
CA GLY A 28 -8.88 7.39 1.20
C GLY A 28 -8.89 6.38 2.36
N ASP A 29 -8.40 6.77 3.54
CA ASP A 29 -8.10 5.88 4.67
C ASP A 29 -7.36 4.60 4.25
N CYS A 30 -6.31 4.78 3.43
CA CYS A 30 -5.55 3.67 2.88
C CYS A 30 -4.04 3.93 2.84
N ILE A 31 -3.29 2.84 2.78
CA ILE A 31 -1.87 2.85 2.45
C ILE A 31 -1.72 2.24 1.07
N GLU A 32 -0.93 2.87 0.23
CA GLU A 32 -0.54 2.39 -1.08
C GLU A 32 0.97 2.22 -1.14
N TRP A 33 1.43 1.17 -1.79
CA TRP A 33 2.85 1.01 -2.05
C TRP A 33 3.06 0.35 -3.40
N HIS A 34 3.68 1.10 -4.32
CA HIS A 34 4.18 0.58 -5.58
C HIS A 34 5.67 0.24 -5.44
N PHE A 35 6.04 -0.94 -5.91
CA PHE A 35 7.42 -1.44 -5.87
C PHE A 35 8.21 -1.03 -7.12
N VAL A 36 7.51 -0.84 -8.23
CA VAL A 36 8.04 -0.48 -9.55
C VAL A 36 7.07 0.51 -10.23
N PRO A 37 7.53 1.37 -11.15
CA PRO A 37 6.71 2.37 -11.83
C PRO A 37 5.93 1.84 -13.05
N ASP A 38 5.70 0.53 -13.12
CA ASP A 38 5.16 -0.14 -14.31
C ASP A 38 3.63 0.01 -14.41
N ALA A 39 3.09 -0.22 -15.61
CA ALA A 39 1.66 -0.29 -15.84
C ALA A 39 1.05 -1.48 -15.07
N TYR A 40 -0.13 -1.27 -14.50
CA TYR A 40 -0.78 -2.24 -13.65
C TYR A 40 -2.29 -2.17 -13.72
N HIS A 41 -2.93 -3.28 -13.36
CA HIS A 41 -4.34 -3.35 -13.02
C HIS A 41 -4.55 -3.72 -11.55
N ALA A 42 -5.70 -3.32 -11.01
CA ALA A 42 -6.06 -3.55 -9.63
C ALA A 42 -6.84 -4.87 -9.47
N ASP A 43 -6.25 -5.83 -8.76
CA ASP A 43 -6.86 -7.09 -8.35
C ASP A 43 -7.37 -6.96 -6.91
N ARG A 44 -8.67 -6.69 -6.76
CA ARG A 44 -9.31 -6.61 -5.44
C ARG A 44 -9.45 -8.00 -4.83
N VAL A 45 -8.72 -8.25 -3.76
CA VAL A 45 -8.73 -9.53 -3.04
C VAL A 45 -9.96 -9.59 -2.13
N ASP A 46 -10.19 -8.54 -1.35
CA ASP A 46 -11.34 -8.45 -0.43
C ASP A 46 -11.73 -6.99 -0.13
N GLY A 47 -12.50 -6.77 0.94
CA GLY A 47 -12.89 -5.44 1.43
C GLY A 47 -11.70 -4.53 1.79
N VAL A 48 -10.55 -5.12 2.13
CA VAL A 48 -9.41 -4.47 2.79
C VAL A 48 -8.20 -4.40 1.85
N LEU A 49 -7.85 -5.49 1.18
CA LEU A 49 -6.66 -5.63 0.35
C LEU A 49 -6.98 -5.57 -1.15
N THR A 50 -6.20 -4.74 -1.85
CA THR A 50 -6.07 -4.76 -3.32
C THR A 50 -4.62 -4.99 -3.68
N LEU A 51 -4.35 -5.91 -4.62
CA LEU A 51 -3.03 -6.08 -5.22
C LEU A 51 -2.95 -5.28 -6.52
N PHE A 52 -1.80 -4.69 -6.79
CA PHE A 52 -1.49 -4.13 -8.10
C PHE A 52 -0.64 -5.17 -8.84
N ARG A 53 -1.13 -5.63 -9.99
CA ARG A 53 -0.49 -6.65 -10.82
C ARG A 53 0.04 -6.05 -12.11
N SER A 54 1.20 -6.48 -12.54
CA SER A 54 1.78 -6.04 -13.81
C SER A 54 0.84 -6.38 -14.97
N ASP A 55 0.64 -5.43 -15.89
CA ASP A 55 -0.11 -5.68 -17.13
C ASP A 55 0.67 -6.57 -18.11
N GLU A 56 1.99 -6.68 -17.95
CA GLU A 56 2.85 -7.55 -18.76
C GLU A 56 2.89 -8.99 -18.20
N CYS A 57 2.76 -9.13 -16.88
CA CYS A 57 2.83 -10.41 -16.18
C CYS A 57 1.83 -10.44 -15.02
N ASP A 58 0.65 -11.04 -15.23
CA ASP A 58 -0.41 -11.14 -14.21
C ASP A 58 0.04 -11.76 -12.88
N ALA A 59 1.03 -12.65 -12.93
CA ALA A 59 1.57 -13.30 -11.73
C ALA A 59 2.42 -12.35 -10.87
N GLU A 60 2.93 -11.26 -11.43
CA GLU A 60 3.80 -10.33 -10.76
C GLU A 60 3.02 -9.27 -9.98
N VAL A 61 3.24 -9.22 -8.68
CA VAL A 61 2.72 -8.16 -7.81
C VAL A 61 3.70 -6.99 -7.81
N VAL A 62 3.24 -5.86 -8.34
CA VAL A 62 3.99 -4.61 -8.45
C VAL A 62 3.61 -3.59 -7.38
N GLY A 63 2.62 -3.90 -6.55
CA GLY A 63 2.26 -3.08 -5.41
C GLY A 63 1.01 -3.56 -4.69
N PHE A 64 0.53 -2.78 -3.73
CA PHE A 64 -0.72 -3.04 -3.03
C PHE A 64 -1.38 -1.78 -2.49
N GLN A 65 -2.65 -1.93 -2.12
CA GLN A 65 -3.42 -1.00 -1.31
C GLN A 65 -4.07 -1.73 -0.13
N ILE A 66 -3.95 -1.17 1.07
CA ILE A 66 -4.69 -1.61 2.28
C ILE A 66 -5.63 -0.47 2.69
N LYS A 67 -6.93 -0.74 2.78
CA LYS A 67 -7.95 0.19 3.26
C LYS A 67 -8.26 0.00 4.75
N GLY A 68 -8.94 0.97 5.34
CA GLY A 68 -9.36 0.90 6.74
C GLY A 68 -8.18 1.07 7.71
N VAL A 69 -7.16 1.80 7.28
CA VAL A 69 -5.88 1.90 7.99
C VAL A 69 -6.05 2.56 9.36
N SER A 70 -6.97 3.52 9.51
CA SER A 70 -7.30 4.12 10.80
C SER A 70 -7.86 3.12 11.79
N ALA A 71 -8.73 2.21 11.34
CA ALA A 71 -9.27 1.13 12.18
C ALA A 71 -8.16 0.14 12.57
N LEU A 72 -7.29 -0.21 11.61
CA LEU A 72 -6.12 -1.07 11.88
C LEU A 72 -5.18 -0.43 12.90
N TYR A 73 -4.84 0.86 12.76
CA TYR A 73 -4.01 1.59 13.72
C TYR A 73 -4.62 1.62 15.11
N ARG A 74 -5.93 1.83 15.23
CA ARG A 74 -6.61 1.81 16.52
C ARG A 74 -6.49 0.45 17.19
N VAL A 75 -6.82 -0.62 16.45
CA VAL A 75 -6.73 -2.00 16.96
C VAL A 75 -5.30 -2.33 17.35
N LEU A 76 -4.32 -2.04 16.48
CA LEU A 76 -2.90 -2.27 16.75
C LEU A 76 -2.39 -1.44 17.94
N GLY A 77 -2.84 -0.19 18.06
CA GLY A 77 -2.55 0.69 19.19
C GLY A 77 -3.12 0.17 20.50
N ASP A 78 -4.35 -0.37 20.50
CA ASP A 78 -4.96 -1.02 21.67
C ASP A 78 -4.14 -2.26 22.12
N PHE A 79 -3.42 -2.91 21.19
CA PHE A 79 -2.46 -3.99 21.48
C PHE A 79 -1.04 -3.50 21.80
N GLY A 80 -0.80 -2.19 21.88
CA GLY A 80 0.53 -1.62 22.13
C GLY A 80 1.51 -1.74 20.96
N VAL A 81 1.00 -2.06 19.76
CA VAL A 81 1.79 -2.19 18.53
C VAL A 81 1.93 -0.82 17.87
N VAL A 82 2.65 0.06 18.56
CA VAL A 82 3.11 1.34 18.02
C VAL A 82 4.62 1.35 18.15
N VAL A 83 5.33 1.45 17.03
CA VAL A 83 6.76 1.71 17.05
C VAL A 83 6.92 3.21 17.33
N GLY A 84 7.87 3.59 18.20
CA GLY A 84 8.08 4.98 18.61
C GLY A 84 7.95 6.00 17.46
N ASP A 85 7.37 7.16 17.80
CA ASP A 85 6.95 8.25 16.89
C ASP A 85 5.62 8.03 16.13
N GLY A 86 4.74 7.12 16.58
CA GLY A 86 3.44 6.89 15.95
C GLY A 86 3.53 6.13 14.63
N ALA A 87 4.64 5.44 14.40
CA ALA A 87 4.87 4.66 13.19
C ALA A 87 4.50 3.19 13.39
N VAL A 88 4.03 2.54 12.34
CA VAL A 88 3.81 1.08 12.32
C VAL A 88 4.51 0.49 11.11
N ALA A 89 5.14 -0.67 11.31
CA ALA A 89 5.75 -1.40 10.21
C ALA A 89 4.67 -1.91 9.24
N VAL A 90 4.92 -1.80 7.94
CA VAL A 90 3.99 -2.24 6.90
C VAL A 90 3.61 -3.72 7.09
N GLY A 91 4.55 -4.58 7.45
CA GLY A 91 4.28 -6.00 7.71
C GLY A 91 3.26 -6.24 8.83
N VAL A 92 3.20 -5.37 9.84
CA VAL A 92 2.20 -5.43 10.91
C VAL A 92 0.83 -5.02 10.39
N LEU A 93 0.75 -3.98 9.56
CA LEU A 93 -0.50 -3.55 8.94
C LEU A 93 -1.05 -4.60 7.99
N ILE A 94 -0.19 -5.23 7.20
CA ILE A 94 -0.54 -6.39 6.36
C ILE A 94 -1.08 -7.53 7.24
N LEU A 95 -0.42 -7.85 8.36
CA LEU A 95 -0.92 -8.87 9.26
C LEU A 95 -2.30 -8.51 9.82
N GLY A 96 -2.47 -7.27 10.31
CA GLY A 96 -3.76 -6.79 10.80
C GLY A 96 -4.86 -6.88 9.75
N ALA A 97 -4.57 -6.43 8.53
CA ALA A 97 -5.47 -6.52 7.39
C ALA A 97 -5.86 -7.97 7.07
N TYR A 98 -4.91 -8.92 7.18
CA TYR A 98 -5.20 -10.34 7.01
C TYR A 98 -6.19 -10.87 8.06
N TRP A 99 -6.15 -10.37 9.30
CA TRP A 99 -7.06 -10.80 10.35
C TRP A 99 -8.44 -10.15 10.26
N THR A 100 -8.52 -8.91 9.79
CA THR A 100 -9.77 -8.14 9.72
C THR A 100 -10.52 -8.26 8.40
N GLY A 101 -9.91 -8.85 7.37
CA GLY A 101 -10.53 -9.03 6.06
C GLY A 101 -11.75 -9.96 6.11
N ASP A 102 -12.63 -9.82 5.12
CA ASP A 102 -13.84 -10.64 4.99
C ASP A 102 -13.50 -12.14 4.85
N ASP A 103 -14.34 -12.99 5.45
CA ASP A 103 -14.14 -14.44 5.49
C ASP A 103 -14.59 -15.18 4.22
N LEU A 104 -15.11 -14.45 3.23
CA LEU A 104 -15.80 -15.02 2.07
C LEU A 104 -14.88 -15.84 1.14
N ASP A 105 -13.57 -15.61 1.15
CA ASP A 105 -12.59 -16.35 0.32
C ASP A 105 -11.22 -16.50 1.01
N ARG A 106 -11.16 -17.32 2.07
CA ARG A 106 -9.92 -17.57 2.84
C ARG A 106 -8.76 -18.13 2.01
N PRO A 107 -8.94 -19.07 1.06
CA PRO A 107 -7.85 -19.59 0.24
C PRO A 107 -7.17 -18.50 -0.60
N ARG A 108 -7.94 -17.73 -1.38
CA ARG A 108 -7.39 -16.65 -2.21
C ARG A 108 -6.70 -15.59 -1.37
N ARG A 109 -7.29 -15.23 -0.22
CA ARG A 109 -6.67 -14.30 0.72
C ARG A 109 -5.31 -14.83 1.18
N ARG A 110 -5.25 -16.10 1.63
CA ARG A 110 -3.98 -16.70 2.07
C ARG A 110 -2.91 -16.62 1.00
N GLU A 111 -3.25 -16.95 -0.26
CA GLU A 111 -2.32 -16.88 -1.38
C GLU A 111 -1.84 -15.44 -1.65
N ALA A 112 -2.75 -14.46 -1.68
CA ALA A 112 -2.42 -13.05 -1.87
C ALA A 112 -1.44 -12.52 -0.80
N TYR A 113 -1.71 -12.81 0.47
CA TYR A 113 -0.86 -12.38 1.58
C TYR A 113 0.49 -13.11 1.60
N GLN A 114 0.55 -14.38 1.19
CA GLN A 114 1.81 -15.11 1.02
C GLN A 114 2.65 -14.50 -0.10
N CYS A 115 2.03 -14.15 -1.23
CA CYS A 115 2.69 -13.48 -2.34
C CYS A 115 3.29 -12.13 -1.90
N LEU A 116 2.51 -11.29 -1.20
CA LEU A 116 3.01 -10.03 -0.65
C LEU A 116 4.17 -10.22 0.32
N LYS A 117 4.07 -11.20 1.22
CA LYS A 117 5.15 -11.51 2.16
C LYS A 117 6.44 -11.90 1.44
N GLN A 118 6.36 -12.72 0.40
CA GLN A 118 7.51 -13.08 -0.41
C GLN A 118 8.09 -11.88 -1.16
N ARG A 119 7.23 -11.01 -1.70
CA ARG A 119 7.64 -9.83 -2.46
C ARG A 119 8.32 -8.77 -1.60
N LEU A 120 7.80 -8.53 -0.40
CA LEU A 120 8.33 -7.53 0.53
C LEU A 120 9.62 -8.00 1.20
N GLY A 121 9.74 -9.28 1.57
CA GLY A 121 10.94 -9.76 2.27
C GLY A 121 11.30 -8.88 3.48
N LYS A 122 12.46 -8.21 3.43
CA LYS A 122 12.94 -7.27 4.47
C LYS A 122 12.25 -5.90 4.42
N ASP A 123 11.69 -5.51 3.28
CA ASP A 123 10.97 -4.23 3.13
C ASP A 123 9.67 -4.19 3.96
N ALA A 124 9.19 -5.34 4.46
CA ALA A 124 8.08 -5.40 5.41
C ALA A 124 8.33 -4.59 6.70
N ASP A 125 9.59 -4.34 7.07
CA ASP A 125 9.96 -3.56 8.25
C ASP A 125 9.91 -2.04 8.01
N ARG A 126 9.63 -1.60 6.77
CA ARG A 126 9.45 -0.17 6.49
C ARG A 126 8.28 0.39 7.29
N LYS A 127 8.48 1.60 7.78
CA LYS A 127 7.57 2.29 8.69
C LYS A 127 6.66 3.23 7.92
N VAL A 128 5.39 3.25 8.30
CA VAL A 128 4.41 4.25 7.89
C VAL A 128 3.96 5.03 9.12
N PHE A 129 4.02 6.35 9.04
CA PHE A 129 3.67 7.24 10.14
C PHE A 129 2.17 7.50 10.17
N ALA A 130 1.50 7.11 11.26
CA ALA A 130 0.19 7.63 11.60
C ALA A 130 0.40 9.03 12.20
N THR A 131 0.53 10.03 11.35
CA THR A 131 0.55 11.42 11.84
C THR A 131 -0.88 11.83 12.13
N SER A 132 -1.19 11.95 13.42
CA SER A 132 -2.40 12.54 13.99
C SER A 132 -2.62 13.99 13.55
#